data_AF-A0A8T8DY63-F1
#
_entry.id   AF-A0A8T8DY63-F1
#
_cell.length_a   1.000
_cell.length_b   1.000
_cell.length_c   1.000
_cell.angle_alpha   90.00
_cell.angle_beta   90.00
_cell.angle_gamma   90.00
#
_symmetry.space_group_name_H-M   'P 1'
#
loop_
_entity.id
_entity.type
_entity.pdbx_description
1 polymer ?
#
loop_
_entity_poly.entity_id
_entity_poly.type
_entity_poly.pdbx_seq_one_letter_code
_entity_poly.pdbx_strand_id
1 'polypeptide(L)'
;MTLFNETVYVGTDRLHARSAATGEERWNASLHDGSIQSVPITEEPVAEDHAVFAYSDGRLVGFAPDGEKTWEGSVSGEVSSYIVDESVFVATNEGIYALDRQEDP
;
A
#
# COMPACT_ATOMS: atom_id res chain seq x y z
N MET A 1 -0.77 -6.04 9.15
CA MET A 1 -0.52 -7.25 8.35
C MET A 1 -1.80 -7.63 7.66
N THR A 2 -1.71 -8.23 6.47
CA THR A 2 -2.87 -8.63 5.65
C THR A 2 -2.57 -9.95 4.95
N LEU A 3 -3.56 -10.82 4.78
CA LEU A 3 -3.44 -12.10 4.06
C LEU A 3 -4.31 -12.02 2.80
N PHE A 4 -3.73 -12.30 1.63
CA PHE A 4 -4.43 -12.36 0.36
C PHE A 4 -3.69 -13.29 -0.60
N ASN A 5 -4.40 -14.08 -1.41
CA ASN A 5 -3.84 -15.02 -2.39
C ASN A 5 -2.56 -15.74 -1.91
N GLU A 6 -2.68 -16.47 -0.79
CA GLU A 6 -1.59 -17.26 -0.19
C GLU A 6 -0.33 -16.45 0.19
N THR A 7 -0.45 -15.13 0.28
CA THR A 7 0.60 -14.19 0.62
C THR A 7 0.24 -13.37 1.86
N VAL A 8 1.12 -13.37 2.85
CA VAL A 8 1.03 -12.51 4.02
C VAL A 8 1.89 -11.27 3.78
N TYR A 9 1.25 -10.11 3.81
CA TYR A 9 1.89 -8.80 3.74
C TYR A 9 2.06 -8.24 5.14
N VAL A 10 3.30 -7.95 5.53
CA VAL A 10 3.65 -7.44 6.86
C VAL A 10 4.40 -6.14 6.70
N GLY A 11 3.87 -5.08 7.32
CA GLY A 11 4.58 -3.82 7.48
C GLY A 11 5.41 -3.82 8.76
N THR A 12 6.70 -3.56 8.63
CA THR A 12 7.64 -3.22 9.72
C THR A 12 8.30 -1.88 9.38
N ASP A 13 9.61 -1.74 9.45
CA ASP A 13 10.41 -0.76 8.72
C ASP A 13 10.42 -1.00 7.19
N ARG A 14 9.95 -2.17 6.73
CA ARG A 14 9.79 -2.55 5.32
C ARG A 14 8.47 -3.25 5.10
N LEU A 15 8.01 -3.26 3.86
CA LEU A 15 6.89 -4.10 3.45
C LEU A 15 7.46 -5.47 3.06
N HIS A 16 7.03 -6.52 3.75
CA HIS A 16 7.40 -7.89 3.44
C HIS A 16 6.21 -8.65 2.86
N ALA A 17 6.43 -9.35 1.76
CA ALA A 17 5.50 -10.36 1.24
C ALA A 17 6.05 -11.74 1.52
N ARG A 18 5.26 -12.59 2.18
CA ARG A 18 5.68 -13.92 2.60
C ARG A 18 4.68 -14.99 2.17
N SER A 19 5.18 -16.18 1.88
CA SER A 19 4.36 -17.37 1.74
C SER A 19 3.52 -17.61 2.98
N ALA A 20 2.19 -17.68 2.83
CA ALA A 20 1.30 -18.03 3.93
C ALA A 20 1.52 -19.47 4.40
N ALA A 21 1.94 -20.36 3.50
CA ALA A 21 2.18 -21.76 3.80
C ALA A 21 3.53 -22.02 4.49
N THR A 22 4.58 -21.31 4.08
CA THR A 22 5.97 -21.60 4.52
C THR A 22 6.62 -20.48 5.32
N GLY A 23 6.09 -19.25 5.28
CA GLY A 23 6.70 -18.06 5.89
C GLY A 23 7.91 -17.51 5.13
N GLU A 24 8.33 -18.18 4.05
CA GLU A 24 9.43 -17.75 3.20
C GLU A 24 9.13 -16.41 2.56
N GLU A 25 10.13 -15.53 2.51
CA GLU A 25 10.00 -14.22 1.89
C GLU A 25 9.95 -14.36 0.37
N ARG A 26 8.92 -13.78 -0.24
CA ARG A 26 8.79 -13.66 -1.70
C ARG A 26 9.49 -12.41 -2.19
N TRP A 27 9.23 -11.29 -1.53
CA TRP A 27 9.88 -10.01 -1.77
C TRP A 27 9.78 -9.11 -0.53
N ASN A 28 10.58 -8.05 -0.51
CA ASN A 28 10.44 -6.96 0.44
C ASN A 28 10.76 -5.62 -0.22
N ALA A 29 10.13 -4.53 0.24
CA ALA A 29 10.34 -3.19 -0.27
C ALA A 29 10.48 -2.19 0.87
N SER A 30 11.42 -1.26 0.73
CA SER A 30 11.46 -0.05 1.55
C SER A 30 10.57 1.00 0.92
N LEU A 31 9.71 1.62 1.74
CA LEU A 31 8.97 2.80 1.32
C LEU A 31 9.86 4.02 1.55
N HIS A 32 10.18 4.31 2.81
CA HIS A 32 10.94 5.48 3.27
C HIS A 32 11.53 5.19 4.65
N ASP A 33 12.12 6.21 5.30
CA ASP A 33 12.52 6.13 6.70
C ASP A 33 11.28 6.15 7.60
N GLY A 34 10.91 5.00 8.18
CA GLY A 34 9.80 4.94 9.11
C GLY A 34 9.15 3.56 9.22
N SER A 35 8.35 3.37 10.27
CA SER A 35 7.54 2.16 10.40
C SER A 35 6.29 2.28 9.53
N ILE A 36 5.97 1.22 8.81
CA ILE A 36 4.73 1.04 8.07
C ILE A 36 3.60 0.84 9.08
N GLN A 37 2.60 1.71 8.99
CA GLN A 37 1.49 1.77 9.93
C GLN A 37 0.29 0.93 9.46
N SER A 38 0.14 0.74 8.15
CA SER A 38 -0.97 -0.03 7.58
C SER A 38 -0.62 -0.58 6.20
N VAL A 39 -1.30 -1.68 5.85
CA VAL A 39 -1.05 -2.45 4.61
C VAL A 39 -2.35 -2.97 3.97
N PRO A 40 -3.24 -2.12 3.45
CA PRO A 40 -4.46 -2.58 2.78
C PRO A 40 -4.17 -3.16 1.40
N ILE A 41 -5.11 -3.95 0.88
CA ILE A 41 -5.04 -4.57 -0.44
C ILE A 41 -6.31 -4.20 -1.21
N THR A 42 -6.16 -3.90 -2.49
CA THR A 42 -7.28 -3.74 -3.43
C THR A 42 -7.21 -4.80 -4.51
N GLU A 43 -8.36 -5.39 -4.83
CA GLU A 43 -8.47 -6.27 -6.00
C GLU A 43 -8.50 -5.40 -7.25
N GLU A 44 -7.66 -5.71 -8.23
CA GLU A 44 -7.67 -5.00 -9.50
C GLU A 44 -8.64 -5.68 -10.48
N PRO A 45 -9.26 -4.93 -11.41
CA PRO A 45 -10.26 -5.46 -12.33
C PRO A 45 -9.70 -6.50 -13.32
N VAL A 46 -8.38 -6.57 -13.50
CA VAL A 46 -7.72 -7.62 -14.28
C VAL A 46 -7.55 -8.84 -13.38
N ALA A 47 -8.25 -9.93 -13.71
CA ALA A 47 -8.33 -11.13 -12.87
C ALA A 47 -6.94 -11.68 -12.48
N GLU A 48 -6.78 -11.99 -11.19
CA GLU A 48 -5.54 -12.41 -10.50
C GLU A 48 -4.51 -11.31 -10.20
N ASP A 49 -4.89 -10.04 -10.35
CA ASP A 49 -4.03 -8.92 -9.99
C ASP A 49 -4.58 -8.16 -8.77
N HIS A 50 -3.69 -7.72 -7.89
CA HIS A 50 -4.04 -6.97 -6.68
C HIS A 50 -2.95 -5.96 -6.38
N ALA A 51 -3.35 -4.78 -5.90
CA ALA A 51 -2.40 -3.79 -5.43
C ALA A 51 -2.29 -3.85 -3.90
N VAL A 52 -1.06 -3.82 -3.40
CA VAL A 52 -0.76 -3.73 -1.98
C VAL A 52 -0.35 -2.31 -1.69
N PHE A 53 -1.06 -1.66 -0.78
CA PHE A 53 -0.72 -0.31 -0.33
C PHE A 53 0.02 -0.40 0.99
N ALA A 54 0.95 0.52 1.21
CA ALA A 54 1.58 0.70 2.51
C ALA A 54 1.68 2.19 2.83
N TYR A 55 1.41 2.52 4.09
CA TYR A 55 1.44 3.87 4.60
C TYR A 55 2.54 4.04 5.64
N SER A 56 3.39 5.05 5.45
CA SER A 56 4.40 5.47 6.43
C SER A 56 4.65 6.97 6.31
N ASP A 57 4.73 7.65 7.45
CA ASP A 57 5.13 9.07 7.58
C ASP A 57 4.50 10.02 6.53
N GLY A 58 3.17 10.01 6.41
CA GLY A 58 2.44 10.91 5.50
C GLY A 58 2.50 10.49 4.02
N ARG A 59 3.13 9.35 3.69
CA ARG A 59 3.25 8.83 2.33
C ARG A 59 2.54 7.50 2.17
N LEU A 60 1.79 7.37 1.09
CA LEU A 60 1.14 6.14 0.68
C LEU A 60 1.82 5.64 -0.60
N VAL A 61 2.18 4.36 -0.61
CA VAL A 61 2.85 3.73 -1.76
C VAL A 61 2.07 2.49 -2.15
N GLY A 62 1.81 2.33 -3.45
CA GLY A 62 1.21 1.14 -4.05
C GLY A 62 2.28 0.23 -4.65
N PHE A 63 2.10 -1.08 -4.48
CA PHE A 63 2.95 -2.14 -4.99
C PHE A 63 2.13 -3.17 -5.75
N ALA A 64 2.67 -3.66 -6.86
CA ALA A 64 2.18 -4.83 -7.57
C ALA A 64 2.43 -6.11 -6.74
N PRO A 65 1.79 -7.25 -7.09
CA PRO A 65 1.97 -8.52 -6.38
C PRO A 65 3.41 -9.03 -6.35
N ASP A 66 4.24 -8.63 -7.31
CA ASP A 66 5.66 -8.99 -7.42
C ASP A 66 6.60 -8.06 -6.63
N GLY A 67 6.05 -7.00 -6.03
CA GLY A 67 6.80 -6.01 -5.25
C GLY A 67 7.28 -4.81 -6.05
N GLU A 68 6.96 -4.70 -7.34
CA GLU A 68 7.21 -3.48 -8.10
C GLU A 68 6.36 -2.33 -7.56
N LYS A 69 6.97 -1.16 -7.37
CA LYS A 69 6.25 0.05 -6.98
C LYS A 69 5.47 0.57 -8.18
N THR A 70 4.15 0.67 -8.04
CA THR A 70 3.25 1.12 -9.12
C THR A 70 2.76 2.55 -8.93
N TRP A 71 2.75 3.06 -7.69
CA TRP A 71 2.20 4.38 -7.38
C TRP A 71 2.79 4.95 -6.09
N GLU A 72 2.88 6.28 -5.98
CA GLU A 72 3.13 6.98 -4.71
C GLU A 72 2.33 8.27 -4.66
N GLY A 73 1.75 8.55 -3.48
CA GLY A 73 1.04 9.78 -3.21
C GLY A 73 1.29 10.28 -1.80
N SER A 74 1.17 11.60 -1.64
CA SER A 74 1.24 12.27 -0.36
C SER A 74 0.25 13.44 -0.33
N VAL A 75 -0.17 13.80 0.87
CA VAL A 75 -1.07 14.93 1.13
C VAL A 75 -0.45 15.80 2.21
N SER A 76 -0.87 17.07 2.28
CA SER A 76 -0.52 17.91 3.42
C SER A 76 -1.37 17.54 4.64
N GLY A 77 -0.78 17.78 5.81
CA GLY A 77 -1.43 17.52 7.09
C GLY A 77 -1.16 16.11 7.63
N GLU A 78 -1.56 15.90 8.88
CA GLU A 78 -1.44 14.62 9.56
C GLU A 78 -2.55 13.68 9.09
N VAL A 79 -2.18 12.56 8.45
CA VAL A 79 -3.14 11.56 7.97
C VAL A 79 -3.71 10.79 9.16
N SER A 80 -5.03 10.79 9.26
CA SER A 80 -5.79 10.06 10.28
C SER A 80 -6.31 8.72 9.77
N SER A 81 -6.73 8.67 8.51
CA SER A 81 -7.21 7.48 7.83
C SER A 81 -7.17 7.66 6.32
N TYR A 82 -7.27 6.55 5.61
CA TYR A 82 -7.39 6.55 4.16
C TYR A 82 -8.16 5.32 3.70
N ILE A 83 -8.74 5.40 2.51
CA ILE A 83 -9.40 4.32 1.81
C ILE A 83 -8.82 4.27 0.40
N VAL A 84 -8.56 3.05 -0.07
CA VAL A 84 -8.02 2.80 -1.41
C VAL A 84 -9.03 1.99 -2.20
N ASP A 85 -9.36 2.49 -3.38
CA ASP A 85 -10.15 1.81 -4.41
C ASP A 85 -9.66 2.33 -5.79
N GLU A 86 -10.54 2.69 -6.74
CA GLU A 86 -10.14 3.38 -7.98
C GLU A 86 -9.38 4.70 -7.74
N SER A 87 -9.66 5.36 -6.61
CA SER A 87 -8.92 6.53 -6.13
C SER A 87 -8.50 6.34 -4.67
N VAL A 88 -7.53 7.13 -4.23
CA VAL A 88 -7.13 7.15 -2.81
C VAL A 88 -7.75 8.34 -2.12
N PHE A 89 -8.67 8.08 -1.20
CA PHE A 89 -9.24 9.12 -0.34
C PHE A 89 -8.47 9.17 0.98
N VAL A 90 -7.96 10.35 1.34
CA VAL A 90 -7.13 10.54 2.53
C VAL A 90 -7.76 11.60 3.42
N ALA A 91 -8.05 11.24 4.67
CA ALA A 91 -8.57 12.17 5.68
C ALA A 91 -7.43 12.66 6.57
N THR A 92 -7.22 13.98 6.57
CA THR A 92 -6.22 14.64 7.41
C THR A 92 -6.86 15.63 8.37
N ASN A 93 -6.04 16.22 9.25
CA ASN A 93 -6.47 17.34 10.10
C ASN A 93 -6.79 18.63 9.31
N GLU A 94 -6.45 18.71 8.03
CA GLU A 94 -6.68 19.88 7.17
C GLU A 94 -7.86 19.71 6.21
N GLY A 95 -8.29 18.47 5.95
CA GLY A 95 -9.39 18.17 5.04
C GLY A 95 -9.39 16.73 4.52
N ILE A 96 -10.20 16.49 3.49
CA ILE A 96 -10.22 15.22 2.75
C ILE A 96 -9.68 15.48 1.35
N TYR A 97 -8.69 14.70 0.96
CA TYR A 97 -8.08 14.74 -0.36
C TYR A 97 -8.45 13.49 -1.15
N ALA A 98 -8.58 13.64 -2.46
CA ALA A 98 -8.66 12.53 -3.40
C ALA A 98 -7.41 12.56 -4.27
N LEU A 99 -6.68 11.45 -4.30
CA LEU A 99 -5.52 11.24 -5.17
C LEU A 99 -5.90 10.27 -6.28
N ASP A 100 -5.58 10.66 -7.51
CA ASP A 100 -5.72 9.76 -8.65
C ASP A 100 -4.64 8.67 -8.59
N ARG A 101 -5.02 7.43 -8.91
CA ARG A 101 -4.11 6.28 -8.95
C ARG A 101 -3.43 6.13 -10.31
N GLN A 102 -3.92 6.81 -11.35
CA GLN A 102 -3.33 6.76 -12.68
C GLN A 102 -2.36 7.92 -12.87
N GLU A 103 -1.19 7.63 -13.46
CA GLU A 103 -0.34 8.70 -14.00
C GLU A 103 -1.09 9.36 -15.16
N ASP A 104 -1.05 10.70 -15.23
CA ASP A 104 -1.54 11.46 -16.39
C ASP A 104 -0.77 10.94 -17.64
N PRO A 105 -1.45 10.54 -18.74
CA PRO A 105 -0.82 9.91 -19.90
C PRO A 105 0.21 10.76 -20.65
#